data_AF-A0A2N1HF10-F1
#
_entry.id   AF-A0A2N1HF10-F1
#
_cell.length_a   1.000
_cell.length_b   1.000
_cell.length_c   1.000
_cell.angle_alpha   90.00
_cell.angle_beta   90.00
_cell.angle_gamma   90.00
#
_symmetry.space_group_name_H-M   'P 1'
#
loop_
_entity.id
_entity.type
_entity.pdbx_description
1 polymer ?
#
loop_
_entity_poly.entity_id
_entity_poly.type
_entity_poly.pdbx_seq_one_letter_code
_entity_poly.pdbx_strand_id
1 'polypeptide(L)'
;MFSSKIMVIYRIITLLMLSIPTVINIYSNGDIVSSIIYVPLITLGLSAIAIFLDGKLEAVLNRGMILTKFRVPTANSYLKTTSDIKVSHPDFRLLKEVT
;
A
#
# COMPACT_ATOMS: atom_id res chain seq x y z
N MET A 1 -6.55 -4.93 3.37
CA MET A 1 -6.61 -4.57 4.81
C MET A 1 -5.44 -3.71 5.29
N PHE A 2 -4.19 -3.97 4.89
CA PHE A 2 -3.03 -3.18 5.33
C PHE A 2 -3.10 -1.69 4.97
N SER A 3 -3.56 -1.35 3.76
CA SER A 3 -3.67 0.06 3.34
C SER A 3 -4.57 0.92 4.24
N SER A 4 -5.69 0.37 4.70
CA SER A 4 -6.60 1.08 5.61
C SER A 4 -5.99 1.30 6.99
N LYS A 5 -5.29 0.29 7.54
CA LYS A 5 -4.57 0.44 8.82
C LYS A 5 -3.45 1.49 8.74
N ILE A 6 -2.67 1.48 7.66
CA ILE A 6 -1.57 2.43 7.45
C ILE A 6 -2.10 3.86 7.38
N MET A 7 -3.20 4.09 6.67
CA MET A 7 -3.83 5.40 6.55
C MET A 7 -4.39 5.91 7.90
N VAL A 8 -4.98 5.03 8.71
CA VAL A 8 -5.45 5.39 10.06
C VAL A 8 -4.29 5.77 10.98
N ILE A 9 -3.22 4.98 11.01
CA ILE A 9 -2.03 5.27 11.82
C ILE A 9 -1.39 6.60 11.39
N TYR A 10 -1.27 6.83 10.08
CA TYR A 10 -0.79 8.09 9.53
C TYR A 10 -1.64 9.28 10.03
N ARG A 11 -2.97 9.19 9.94
CA ARG A 11 -3.87 10.27 10.40
C ARG A 11 -3.70 10.58 11.90
N ILE A 12 -3.51 9.56 12.74
CA ILE A 12 -3.27 9.74 14.18
C ILE A 12 -1.94 10.46 14.42
N ILE A 13 -0.87 10.06 13.74
CA ILE A 13 0.46 10.69 13.87
C ILE A 13 0.41 12.15 13.39
N THR A 14 -0.25 12.40 12.26
CA THR A 14 -0.40 13.75 11.69
C THR A 14 -1.19 14.66 12.63
N LEU A 15 -2.27 14.17 13.24
CA LEU A 15 -3.01 14.92 14.26
C LEU A 15 -2.15 15.23 15.49
N LEU A 16 -1.32 14.27 15.92
CA LEU A 16 -0.41 14.46 17.04
C LEU A 16 0.67 15.52 16.73
N MET A 17 1.20 15.51 15.51
CA MET A 17 2.15 16.53 15.03
C MET A 17 1.52 17.93 14.97
N LEU A 18 0.26 18.03 14.52
CA LEU A 18 -0.47 19.29 14.44
C LEU A 18 -0.78 19.92 15.80
N SER A 19 -0.81 19.14 16.89
CA SER A 19 -1.04 19.67 18.24
C SER A 19 0.24 20.15 18.94
N ILE A 20 1.43 19.79 18.44
CA ILE A 20 2.73 20.19 19.01
C ILE A 20 2.87 21.71 19.18
N PRO A 21 2.60 22.55 18.16
CA PRO A 21 2.76 24.00 18.29
C PRO A 21 1.87 24.57 19.41
N THR A 22 0.67 24.02 19.55
CA THR A 22 -0.30 24.41 20.59
C THR A 22 0.19 24.02 21.98
N VAL A 23 0.69 22.80 22.15
CA VAL A 23 1.19 22.31 23.45
C VAL A 23 2.43 23.10 23.89
N ILE A 24 3.36 23.38 22.97
CA ILE A 24 4.56 24.19 23.25
C ILE A 24 4.15 25.59 23.70
N ASN A 25 3.17 26.21 23.03
CA ASN A 25 2.68 27.53 23.38
C ASN A 25 2.06 27.58 24.78
N ILE A 26 1.30 26.56 25.17
CA ILE A 26 0.72 26.46 26.53
C ILE A 26 1.82 26.28 27.58
N TYR A 27 2.79 25.39 27.35
CA TYR A 27 3.87 25.12 28.31
C TYR A 27 4.79 26.34 28.51
N SER A 28 5.03 27.11 27.43
CA SER A 28 5.87 28.30 27.47
C SER A 28 5.20 29.53 28.08
N ASN A 29 3.94 29.44 28.55
CA ASN A 29 3.10 30.62 28.86
C ASN A 29 3.17 31.66 27.72
N GLY A 30 2.97 31.18 26.50
CA GLY A 30 3.22 31.94 25.28
C GLY A 30 2.47 33.26 25.28
N ASP A 31 3.20 34.33 25.01
CA ASP A 31 2.67 35.69 24.89
C ASP A 31 1.53 35.74 23.84
N ILE A 32 0.69 36.77 23.91
CA ILE A 32 -0.49 36.95 23.04
C ILE A 32 -0.09 36.84 21.56
N VAL A 33 1.07 37.37 21.20
CA VAL A 33 1.64 37.31 19.84
C VAL A 33 1.90 35.85 19.41
N SER A 34 2.41 35.02 20.32
CA SER A 34 2.66 33.59 20.05
C SER A 34 1.36 32.83 19.85
N SER A 35 0.38 33.05 20.71
CA SER A 35 -0.91 32.37 20.66
C SER A 35 -1.75 32.75 19.44
N ILE A 36 -1.72 34.02 19.02
CA ILE A 36 -2.58 34.55 17.94
C ILE A 36 -1.91 34.48 16.58
N ILE A 37 -0.60 34.70 16.49
CA ILE A 37 0.09 34.83 15.21
C ILE A 37 0.93 33.58 14.91
N TYR A 38 1.83 33.20 15.82
CA TYR A 38 2.79 32.14 15.54
C TYR A 38 2.16 30.74 15.56
N VAL A 39 1.33 30.41 16.55
CA VAL A 39 0.69 29.09 16.63
C VAL A 39 -0.18 28.82 15.40
N PRO A 40 -1.15 29.69 15.01
CA PRO A 40 -1.98 29.41 13.84
C PRO A 40 -1.16 29.35 12.56
N LEU A 41 -0.15 30.21 12.39
CA LEU A 41 0.68 30.24 11.19
C LEU A 41 1.50 28.94 11.02
N ILE A 42 2.10 28.46 12.11
CA ILE A 42 2.84 27.18 12.13
C ILE A 42 1.89 26.01 11.86
N THR A 43 0.72 25.99 12.51
CA THR A 43 -0.31 24.97 12.30
C THR A 43 -0.80 24.95 10.85
N LEU A 44 -0.95 26.11 10.21
CA LEU A 44 -1.34 26.22 8.80
C LEU A 44 -0.26 25.66 7.87
N GLY A 45 1.01 25.98 8.14
CA GLY A 45 2.16 25.42 7.42
C GLY A 45 2.24 23.90 7.57
N LEU A 46 2.10 23.38 8.80
CA LEU A 46 2.05 21.94 9.05
C LEU A 46 0.87 21.27 8.35
N SER A 47 -0.29 21.92 8.32
CA SER A 47 -1.48 21.41 7.65
C SER A 47 -1.27 21.30 6.13
N ALA A 48 -0.67 22.32 5.50
CA ALA A 48 -0.35 22.27 4.07
C ALA A 48 0.61 21.11 3.75
N ILE A 49 1.65 20.91 4.57
CA ILE A 49 2.57 19.78 4.43
C ILE A 49 1.83 18.44 4.61
N ALA A 50 0.99 18.33 5.63
CA ALA A 50 0.19 17.13 5.90
C ALA A 50 -0.74 16.77 4.73
N ILE A 51 -1.42 17.76 4.13
CA ILE A 51 -2.29 17.57 2.97
C ILE A 51 -1.47 17.10 1.76
N PHE A 52 -0.30 17.70 1.52
CA PHE A 52 0.58 17.30 0.43
C PHE A 52 1.08 15.85 0.60
N LEU A 53 1.48 15.47 1.81
CA LEU A 53 1.88 14.10 2.10
C LEU A 53 0.70 13.12 2.02
N ASP A 54 -0.51 13.51 2.43
CA ASP A 54 -1.70 12.64 2.37
C ASP A 54 -2.01 12.24 0.92
N GLY A 55 -2.01 13.21 0.00
CA GLY A 55 -2.21 12.95 -1.43
C GLY A 55 -1.12 12.06 -2.04
N LYS A 56 0.15 12.24 -1.62
CA LYS A 56 1.24 11.37 -2.06
C LYS A 56 1.15 9.96 -1.48
N LEU A 57 0.78 9.84 -0.20
CA LEU A 57 0.68 8.56 0.49
C LEU A 57 -0.44 7.72 -0.13
N GLU A 58 -1.58 8.32 -0.41
CA GLU A 58 -2.70 7.65 -1.09
C GLU A 58 -2.30 7.17 -2.50
N ALA A 59 -1.61 8.01 -3.29
CA ALA A 59 -1.13 7.65 -4.62
C ALA A 59 -0.12 6.48 -4.59
N VAL A 60 0.83 6.49 -3.64
CA VAL A 60 1.81 5.40 -3.47
C VAL A 60 1.13 4.12 -3.02
N LEU A 61 0.18 4.21 -2.08
CA LEU A 61 -0.52 3.06 -1.52
C LEU A 61 -1.43 2.41 -2.58
N ASN A 62 -2.07 3.21 -3.43
CA ASN A 62 -2.83 2.72 -4.58
C ASN A 62 -1.92 2.05 -5.62
N ARG A 63 -0.79 2.67 -5.97
CA ARG A 63 0.19 2.10 -6.92
C ARG A 63 0.79 0.79 -6.42
N GLY A 64 1.10 0.68 -5.12
CA GLY A 64 1.57 -0.56 -4.49
C GLY A 64 0.52 -1.68 -4.51
N MET A 65 -0.76 -1.33 -4.35
CA MET A 65 -1.88 -2.27 -4.47
C MET A 65 -2.06 -2.77 -5.91
N ILE A 66 -1.90 -1.88 -6.89
CA ILE A 66 -1.93 -2.23 -8.31
C ILE A 66 -0.75 -3.16 -8.66
N LEU A 67 0.47 -2.84 -8.21
CA LEU A 67 1.66 -3.67 -8.46
C LEU A 67 1.58 -5.04 -7.79
N THR A 68 1.02 -5.14 -6.58
CA THR A 68 0.78 -6.43 -5.93
C THR A 68 -0.30 -7.24 -6.63
N LYS A 69 -1.29 -6.60 -7.25
CA LYS A 69 -2.29 -7.27 -8.11
C LYS A 69 -1.68 -7.80 -9.43
N PHE A 70 -0.63 -7.15 -9.94
CA PHE A 70 0.16 -7.62 -11.09
C PHE A 70 1.23 -8.64 -10.73
N ARG A 71 1.30 -9.12 -9.48
CA ARG A 71 2.13 -10.28 -9.13
C ARG A 71 1.66 -11.45 -9.99
N VAL A 72 2.53 -11.85 -10.92
CA VAL A 72 2.35 -12.82 -12.00
C VAL A 72 1.34 -13.91 -11.61
N PRO A 73 0.26 -14.14 -12.39
CA PRO A 73 -0.66 -15.20 -12.10
C PRO A 73 0.11 -16.52 -12.15
N THR A 74 0.20 -17.22 -11.02
CA THR A 74 0.70 -18.60 -10.87
C THR A 74 -0.19 -19.62 -11.59
N ALA A 75 -0.84 -19.22 -12.69
CA ALA A 75 -1.71 -20.05 -13.50
C ALA A 75 -0.96 -20.74 -14.66
N ASN A 76 0.27 -20.32 -14.98
CA ASN A 76 1.05 -20.91 -16.09
C ASN A 76 2.06 -22.00 -15.66
N SER A 77 2.30 -22.22 -14.36
CA SER A 77 3.22 -23.28 -13.91
C SER A 77 2.72 -24.70 -14.23
N TYR A 78 1.40 -24.89 -14.38
CA TYR A 78 0.81 -26.21 -14.63
C TYR A 78 0.73 -26.57 -16.12
N LEU A 79 0.81 -25.61 -17.04
CA LEU A 79 0.78 -25.88 -18.49
C LEU A 79 2.12 -26.39 -19.04
N LYS A 80 3.22 -26.23 -18.30
CA LYS A 80 4.56 -26.68 -18.73
C LYS A 80 4.80 -28.17 -18.48
N THR A 81 4.03 -28.83 -17.60
CA THR A 81 4.21 -30.25 -17.27
C THR A 81 3.35 -31.20 -18.09
N THR A 82 2.25 -30.73 -18.71
CA THR A 82 1.36 -31.60 -19.50
C THR A 82 1.82 -31.78 -20.95
N SER A 83 2.61 -30.87 -21.52
CA SER A 83 3.15 -31.01 -22.87
C SER A 83 4.28 -32.03 -22.98
N ASP A 84 5.00 -32.32 -21.88
CA ASP A 84 6.07 -33.34 -21.86
C ASP A 84 5.59 -34.75 -21.48
N ILE A 85 4.38 -34.89 -20.93
CA ILE A 85 3.86 -36.21 -20.49
C ILE A 85 3.01 -36.90 -21.58
N LYS A 86 2.60 -36.20 -22.65
CA LYS A 86 1.74 -36.77 -23.71
C LYS A 86 2.47 -37.28 -24.96
N VAL A 87 3.80 -37.24 -25.02
CA VAL A 87 4.59 -37.97 -26.04
C VAL A 87 5.08 -39.30 -25.48
N SER A 88 4.14 -40.09 -24.98
CA SER A 88 4.33 -41.52 -24.74
C SER A 88 2.95 -42.16 -24.87
N HIS A 89 2.43 -42.23 -26.10
CA HIS A 89 1.28 -43.08 -26.38
C HIS A 89 1.75 -44.50 -26.72
N PRO A 90 1.02 -45.53 -26.24
CA PRO A 90 1.41 -46.93 -26.28
C PRO A 90 0.89 -47.59 -27.56
N ASP A 91 1.75 -48.34 -28.25
CA ASP A 91 1.32 -49.17 -29.39
C ASP A 91 0.84 -50.54 -28.88
N PHE A 92 -0.36 -50.58 -28.32
CA PHE A 92 -1.14 -51.82 -28.23
C PHE A 92 -2.02 -51.89 -29.48
N ARG A 93 -1.48 -52.51 -30.55
CA ARG A 93 -2.32 -53.00 -31.64
C ARG A 93 -2.90 -54.36 -31.26
N LEU A 94 -4.22 -54.37 -31.21
CA LEU A 94 -5.10 -55.51 -31.00
C LEU A 94 -4.85 -56.64 -32.02
N LEU A 95 -5.01 -57.87 -31.52
CA LEU A 95 -5.66 -59.03 -32.12
C LEU A 95 -5.80 -59.04 -33.66
N LYS A 96 -5.32 -60.12 -34.32
CA LYS A 96 -6.15 -61.26 -34.77
C LYS A 96 -5.41 -62.08 -35.87
N GLU A 97 -5.58 -63.39 -35.81
CA GLU A 97 -5.56 -64.38 -36.92
C GLU A 97 -4.28 -65.11 -37.35
N VAL A 98 -4.35 -66.44 -37.16
CA VAL A 98 -4.06 -67.52 -38.13
C VAL A 98 -2.58 -67.69 -38.55
N THR A 99 -1.89 -68.66 -37.94
CA THR A 99 -1.62 -70.01 -38.47
C THR A 99 -0.85 -70.81 -37.42
#